data_AF-A0A9X5BEY0-F1
#
_entry.id   AF-A0A9X5BEY0-F1
#
_cell.length_a   1.000
_cell.length_b   1.000
_cell.length_c   1.000
_cell.angle_alpha   90.00
_cell.angle_beta   90.00
_cell.angle_gamma   90.00
#
_symmetry.space_group_name_H-M   'P 1'
#
loop_
_entity.id
_entity.type
_entity.pdbx_description
1 polymer ?
#
loop_
_entity_poly.entity_id
_entity_poly.type
_entity_poly.pdbx_seq_one_letter_code
_entity_poly.pdbx_strand_id
1 'polypeptide(L)'
;MEENMLYKEELITELIKEGEVVIYGAGVMGKALKVCLKDAPYNLSVTSFLVRSMEGNPDEIEGIPVLDLEHAAGYKEKKILVALHEKHIKEAMKELRDKGFSRLIPISFDSDIWSNIRGNWLYNNQAENGLTYIDLNEALENELHVYVVHSIADRTLKEESKLRSFEIPIQVGAALTDIEMFPVRDCVGENISDKNPQYCELTALYWIWKHDKSKYVGLSHYRRKFDISEEQARKLLNSDIDIVATVPVLNMAGIRQQYCSDHEEKDWDIMLEAIKSIHPEYMSTADKVQNGIYYYAYNMFITRKEILDDYCKWLFPILSYCEEKIGIKTDSYQNRYIGFLAERLLTIYFTHNRQYKLAIACKHFMESI
;
A
#
# COMPACT_ATOMS: atom_id res chain seq x y z
N MET A 1 -1.77 -4.38 -17.10
CA MET A 1 -0.65 -3.90 -17.96
C MET A 1 -0.05 -2.58 -17.48
N GLU A 2 -0.63 -1.87 -16.49
CA GLU A 2 -0.16 -0.56 -16.02
C GLU A 2 0.89 -0.60 -14.88
N GLU A 3 1.31 -1.78 -14.42
CA GLU A 3 2.05 -1.94 -13.17
C GLU A 3 3.56 -1.63 -13.27
N ASN A 4 4.18 -1.60 -14.46
CA ASN A 4 5.63 -1.37 -14.62
C ASN A 4 5.96 -0.04 -15.33
N MET A 5 5.56 1.11 -14.79
CA MET A 5 5.98 2.42 -15.31
C MET A 5 6.36 3.36 -14.17
N LEU A 6 7.51 4.02 -14.28
CA LEU A 6 7.96 5.08 -13.37
C LEU A 6 7.14 6.36 -13.56
N TYR A 7 6.93 6.76 -14.81
CA TYR A 7 6.29 8.02 -15.18
C TYR A 7 4.94 7.76 -15.85
N LYS A 8 3.84 8.11 -15.17
CA LYS A 8 2.44 7.82 -15.57
C LYS A 8 1.64 9.09 -15.91
N GLU A 9 2.25 9.99 -16.68
CA GLU A 9 1.55 11.20 -17.11
C GLU A 9 0.42 10.89 -18.12
N GLU A 10 -0.56 11.80 -18.22
CA GLU A 10 -1.73 11.66 -19.09
C GLU A 10 -1.31 11.36 -20.54
N LEU A 11 -0.31 12.09 -21.05
CA LEU A 11 0.17 11.95 -22.42
C LEU A 11 0.81 10.58 -22.69
N ILE A 12 1.53 10.01 -21.71
CA ILE A 12 2.10 8.66 -21.80
C ILE A 12 0.98 7.61 -21.85
N THR A 13 -0.04 7.79 -21.01
CA THR A 13 -1.21 6.91 -20.96
C THR A 13 -2.01 6.97 -22.25
N GLU A 14 -2.16 8.15 -22.85
CA GLU A 14 -2.75 8.32 -24.18
C GLU A 14 -1.92 7.63 -25.26
N LEU A 15 -0.59 7.79 -25.23
CA LEU A 15 0.30 7.25 -26.23
C LEU A 15 0.22 5.72 -26.30
N ILE A 16 0.16 5.04 -25.15
CA ILE A 16 0.01 3.58 -25.05
C ILE A 16 -1.31 3.12 -25.70
N LYS A 17 -2.38 3.91 -25.60
CA LYS A 17 -3.70 3.58 -26.16
C LYS A 17 -3.75 3.71 -27.69
N GLU A 18 -2.81 4.41 -28.33
CA GLU A 18 -2.80 4.59 -29.78
C GLU A 18 -2.54 3.27 -30.54
N GLY A 19 -1.75 2.36 -29.96
CA GLY A 19 -1.30 1.10 -30.59
C GLY A 19 -0.29 1.29 -31.74
N GLU A 20 -0.48 2.33 -32.55
CA GLU A 20 0.38 2.70 -33.68
C GLU A 20 0.72 4.19 -33.66
N VAL A 21 1.96 4.52 -34.01
CA VAL A 21 2.44 5.90 -34.09
C VAL A 21 3.33 6.13 -35.31
N VAL A 22 3.51 7.39 -35.64
CA VAL A 22 4.40 7.86 -36.71
C VAL A 22 5.46 8.77 -36.09
N ILE A 23 6.70 8.71 -36.57
CA ILE A 23 7.77 9.58 -36.08
C ILE A 23 8.14 10.58 -37.18
N TYR A 24 8.05 11.88 -36.92
CA TYR A 24 8.63 12.89 -37.80
C TYR A 24 10.07 13.18 -37.36
N GLY A 25 11.04 12.82 -38.20
CA GLY A 25 12.47 12.91 -37.94
C GLY A 25 13.16 11.54 -37.96
N ALA A 26 13.89 11.25 -39.03
CA ALA A 26 14.66 10.01 -39.24
C ALA A 26 16.08 10.01 -38.63
N GLY A 27 16.42 11.05 -37.85
CA GLY A 27 17.72 11.22 -37.22
C GLY A 27 17.93 10.33 -35.99
N VAL A 28 19.02 10.58 -35.25
CA VAL A 28 19.41 9.84 -34.03
C VAL A 28 18.25 9.74 -33.03
N MET A 29 17.54 10.85 -32.79
CA MET A 29 16.47 10.87 -31.80
C MET A 29 15.24 10.07 -32.24
N GLY A 30 14.85 10.15 -33.51
CA GLY A 30 13.73 9.35 -34.02
C GLY A 30 14.02 7.85 -33.96
N LYS A 31 15.26 7.44 -34.26
CA LYS A 31 15.69 6.05 -34.12
C LYS A 31 15.68 5.59 -32.66
N ALA A 32 16.20 6.40 -31.74
CA ALA A 32 16.17 6.10 -30.30
C ALA A 32 14.74 6.01 -29.76
N LEU A 33 13.86 6.93 -30.19
CA LEU A 33 12.45 6.92 -29.85
C LEU A 33 11.76 5.65 -30.35
N LYS A 34 12.04 5.22 -31.59
CA LYS A 34 11.52 3.95 -32.13
C LYS A 34 11.92 2.75 -31.28
N VAL A 35 13.16 2.70 -30.79
CA VAL A 35 13.59 1.62 -29.88
C VAL A 35 12.77 1.64 -28.60
N CYS A 36 12.68 2.81 -27.95
CA CYS A 36 11.95 2.93 -26.67
C CYS A 36 10.47 2.56 -26.79
N LEU A 37 9.82 2.92 -27.90
CA LEU A 37 8.38 2.70 -28.08
C LEU A 37 8.03 1.26 -28.48
N LYS A 38 8.96 0.53 -29.12
CA LYS A 38 8.72 -0.85 -29.56
C LYS A 38 8.62 -1.83 -28.40
N ASP A 39 9.42 -1.63 -27.35
CA ASP A 39 9.51 -2.57 -26.24
C ASP A 39 8.57 -2.20 -25.09
N ALA A 40 8.55 -3.03 -24.04
CA ALA A 40 7.83 -2.71 -22.81
C ALA A 40 8.37 -1.40 -22.19
N PRO A 41 7.48 -0.56 -21.61
CA PRO A 41 6.05 -0.79 -21.35
C PRO A 41 5.13 -0.37 -22.50
N TYR A 42 5.67 0.21 -23.58
CA TYR A 42 4.88 0.86 -24.63
C TYR A 42 4.29 -0.14 -25.62
N ASN A 43 5.10 -1.08 -26.12
CA ASN A 43 4.71 -2.08 -27.12
C ASN A 43 3.97 -1.48 -28.34
N LEU A 44 4.38 -0.29 -28.79
CA LEU A 44 3.77 0.44 -29.89
C LEU A 44 4.44 0.10 -31.22
N SER A 45 3.63 0.08 -32.28
CA SER A 45 4.12 -0.07 -33.64
C SER A 45 4.44 1.30 -34.26
N VAL A 46 5.70 1.52 -34.64
CA VAL A 46 6.08 2.68 -35.46
C VAL A 46 5.85 2.33 -36.92
N THR A 47 4.82 2.92 -37.54
CA THR A 47 4.39 2.53 -38.89
C THR A 47 5.16 3.21 -40.01
N SER A 48 5.71 4.41 -39.76
CA SER A 48 6.49 5.16 -40.74
C SER A 48 7.34 6.26 -40.07
N PHE A 49 8.42 6.63 -40.73
CA PHE A 49 9.16 7.87 -40.46
C PHE A 49 8.78 8.93 -41.50
N LEU A 50 8.45 10.12 -41.04
CA LEU A 50 8.22 11.27 -41.90
C LEU A 50 9.42 12.22 -41.87
N VAL A 51 9.78 12.77 -43.02
CA VAL A 51 10.87 13.74 -43.18
C VAL A 51 10.44 14.93 -44.02
N ARG A 52 11.17 16.04 -43.94
CA ARG A 52 10.90 17.23 -44.76
C ARG A 52 11.15 16.93 -46.26
N SER A 53 12.26 16.27 -46.56
CA SER A 53 12.65 15.81 -47.89
C SER A 53 13.39 14.49 -47.79
N MET A 54 13.38 13.71 -48.88
CA MET A 54 14.13 12.46 -48.99
C MET A 54 15.65 12.67 -49.12
N GLU A 55 16.10 13.91 -49.33
CA GLU A 55 17.53 14.21 -49.47
C GLU A 55 18.30 13.82 -48.20
N GLY A 56 19.25 12.89 -48.34
CA GLY A 56 20.07 12.41 -47.23
C GLY A 56 19.37 11.42 -46.28
N ASN A 57 18.13 10.99 -46.59
CA ASN A 57 17.40 9.97 -45.83
C ASN A 57 17.31 8.66 -46.63
N PRO A 58 17.36 7.49 -45.97
CA PRO A 58 17.10 6.21 -46.64
C PRO A 58 15.61 6.04 -46.96
N ASP A 59 15.27 5.11 -47.85
CA ASP A 59 13.87 4.77 -48.14
C ASP A 59 13.20 4.01 -46.98
N GLU A 60 13.99 3.33 -46.14
CA GLU A 60 13.52 2.60 -44.96
C GLU A 60 14.53 2.62 -43.80
N ILE A 61 14.01 2.44 -42.57
CA ILE A 61 14.79 2.26 -41.35
C ILE A 61 14.29 0.98 -40.68
N GLU A 62 15.11 -0.08 -40.71
CA GLU A 62 14.77 -1.38 -40.11
C GLU A 62 13.42 -1.93 -40.60
N GLY A 63 13.14 -1.79 -41.90
CA GLY A 63 11.89 -2.23 -42.53
C GLY A 63 10.70 -1.28 -42.33
N ILE A 64 10.89 -0.12 -41.69
CA ILE A 64 9.87 0.93 -41.55
C ILE A 64 10.07 1.97 -42.66
N PRO A 65 9.04 2.28 -43.47
CA PRO A 65 9.17 3.21 -44.59
C PRO A 65 9.44 4.65 -44.13
N VAL A 66 10.36 5.33 -44.83
CA VAL A 66 10.61 6.76 -44.68
C VAL A 66 9.94 7.50 -45.84
N LEU A 67 9.14 8.51 -45.52
CA LEU A 67 8.36 9.26 -46.51
C LEU A 67 8.56 10.76 -46.30
N ASP A 68 8.63 11.50 -47.40
CA ASP A 68 8.49 12.95 -47.33
C ASP A 68 7.03 13.37 -47.12
N LEU A 69 6.82 14.66 -46.89
CA LEU A 69 5.50 15.21 -46.61
C LEU A 69 4.56 15.23 -47.83
N GLU A 70 5.07 15.08 -49.06
CA GLU A 70 4.23 14.99 -50.27
C GLU A 70 3.57 13.61 -50.37
N HIS A 71 4.25 12.58 -49.91
CA HIS A 71 3.77 11.20 -49.90
C HIS A 71 3.09 10.78 -48.58
N ALA A 72 3.00 11.67 -47.60
CA ALA A 72 2.51 11.38 -46.25
C ALA A 72 1.00 11.65 -46.02
N ALA A 73 0.21 11.83 -47.08
CA ALA A 73 -1.22 12.21 -46.95
C ALA A 73 -2.05 11.21 -46.13
N GLY A 74 -1.73 9.92 -46.18
CA GLY A 74 -2.41 8.87 -45.41
C GLY A 74 -2.17 8.89 -43.90
N TYR A 75 -1.23 9.71 -43.42
CA TYR A 75 -0.83 9.77 -42.01
C TYR A 75 -1.36 11.01 -41.27
N LYS A 76 -2.18 11.85 -41.91
CA LYS A 76 -2.66 13.13 -41.34
C LYS A 76 -3.39 13.02 -40.00
N GLU A 77 -4.13 11.93 -39.82
CA GLU A 77 -4.91 11.63 -38.61
C GLU A 77 -4.20 10.69 -37.62
N LYS A 78 -3.00 10.21 -37.96
CA LYS A 78 -2.18 9.38 -37.06
C LYS A 78 -1.52 10.27 -36.00
N LYS A 79 -1.21 9.68 -34.84
CA LYS A 79 -0.42 10.37 -33.81
C LYS A 79 1.03 10.48 -34.29
N ILE A 80 1.53 11.71 -34.44
CA ILE A 80 2.88 11.98 -34.93
C ILE A 80 3.74 12.52 -33.80
N LEU A 81 4.84 11.81 -33.54
CA LEU A 81 5.87 12.21 -32.60
C LEU A 81 6.96 12.97 -33.37
N VAL A 82 7.02 14.28 -33.18
CA VAL A 82 7.93 15.19 -33.88
C VAL A 82 9.26 15.21 -33.15
N ALA A 83 10.13 14.29 -33.52
CA ALA A 83 11.41 14.02 -32.87
C ALA A 83 12.56 14.79 -33.53
N LEU A 84 12.76 16.04 -33.11
CA LEU A 84 13.83 16.92 -33.62
C LEU A 84 14.57 17.67 -32.51
N HIS A 85 15.74 18.21 -32.84
CA HIS A 85 16.40 19.20 -31.97
C HIS A 85 15.46 20.40 -31.74
N GLU A 86 15.43 20.94 -30.51
CA GLU A 86 14.50 21.98 -30.06
C GLU A 86 14.39 23.18 -31.03
N LYS A 87 15.52 23.69 -31.53
CA LYS A 87 15.58 24.78 -32.52
C LYS A 87 14.77 24.55 -33.80
N HIS A 88 14.48 23.29 -34.17
CA HIS A 88 13.73 22.93 -35.38
C HIS A 88 12.27 22.54 -35.11
N ILE A 89 11.89 22.29 -33.85
CA ILE A 89 10.54 21.82 -33.52
C ILE A 89 9.47 22.84 -33.91
N LYS A 90 9.67 24.12 -33.58
CA LYS A 90 8.66 25.16 -33.85
C LYS A 90 8.36 25.28 -35.36
N GLU A 91 9.40 25.26 -36.19
CA GLU A 91 9.26 25.32 -37.65
C GLU A 91 8.56 24.06 -38.17
N ALA A 92 9.02 22.87 -37.76
CA ALA A 92 8.44 21.60 -38.20
C ALA A 92 6.97 21.44 -37.80
N MET A 93 6.61 21.82 -36.57
CA MET A 93 5.23 21.79 -36.08
C MET A 93 4.33 22.71 -36.92
N LYS A 94 4.82 23.90 -37.29
CA LYS A 94 4.08 24.82 -38.16
C LYS A 94 3.89 24.21 -39.55
N GLU A 95 4.96 23.72 -40.17
CA GLU A 95 4.88 23.12 -41.51
C GLU A 95 3.93 21.92 -41.55
N LEU A 96 3.98 21.05 -40.55
CA LEU A 96 3.07 19.91 -40.41
C LEU A 96 1.61 20.38 -40.29
N ARG A 97 1.34 21.39 -39.46
CA ARG A 97 -0.03 21.95 -39.34
C ARG A 97 -0.51 22.57 -40.65
N ASP A 98 0.34 23.32 -41.34
CA ASP A 98 0.02 23.94 -42.63
C ASP A 98 -0.29 22.87 -43.70
N LYS A 99 0.32 21.68 -43.61
CA LYS A 99 0.03 20.52 -44.48
C LYS A 99 -1.15 19.66 -44.00
N GLY A 100 -1.81 20.03 -42.90
CA GLY A 100 -3.03 19.40 -42.40
C GLY A 100 -2.83 18.26 -41.42
N PHE A 101 -1.65 18.14 -40.78
CA PHE A 101 -1.44 17.20 -39.68
C PHE A 101 -1.92 17.79 -38.36
N SER A 102 -2.78 17.06 -37.64
CA SER A 102 -3.51 17.60 -36.48
C SER A 102 -3.00 17.08 -35.12
N ARG A 103 -2.58 15.81 -35.05
CA ARG A 103 -2.25 15.09 -33.80
C ARG A 103 -0.74 15.00 -33.58
N LEU A 104 -0.12 16.16 -33.32
CA LEU A 104 1.32 16.31 -33.22
C LEU A 104 1.80 16.42 -31.76
N ILE A 105 2.81 15.64 -31.39
CA ILE A 105 3.49 15.71 -30.09
C ILE A 105 4.96 16.10 -30.33
N PRO A 106 5.42 17.28 -29.86
CA PRO A 106 6.82 17.65 -29.97
C PRO A 106 7.67 16.83 -28.98
N ILE A 107 8.78 16.27 -29.47
CA ILE A 107 9.75 15.54 -28.67
C ILE A 107 11.13 16.14 -28.97
N SER A 108 11.77 16.73 -27.97
CA SER A 108 13.16 17.22 -28.01
C SER A 108 14.04 16.43 -27.03
N PHE A 109 15.36 16.56 -27.17
CA PHE A 109 16.32 15.93 -26.27
C PHE A 109 16.13 16.30 -24.79
N ASP A 110 15.65 17.51 -24.52
CA ASP A 110 15.46 18.04 -23.17
C ASP A 110 13.98 18.08 -22.74
N SER A 111 13.07 17.52 -23.56
CA SER A 111 11.64 17.50 -23.22
C SER A 111 11.32 16.45 -22.14
N ASP A 112 10.42 16.81 -21.22
CA ASP A 112 9.96 15.91 -20.16
C ASP A 112 9.39 14.61 -20.72
N ILE A 113 8.60 14.69 -21.81
CA ILE A 113 8.06 13.52 -22.48
C ILE A 113 9.16 12.56 -22.96
N TRP A 114 10.27 13.07 -23.50
CA TRP A 114 11.38 12.22 -23.94
C TRP A 114 12.08 11.55 -22.75
N SER A 115 12.32 12.32 -21.69
CA SER A 115 12.90 11.80 -20.44
C SER A 115 12.03 10.71 -19.83
N ASN A 116 10.71 10.90 -19.80
CA ASN A 116 9.73 9.94 -19.28
C ASN A 116 9.67 8.68 -20.16
N ILE A 117 9.64 8.83 -21.49
CA ILE A 117 9.66 7.68 -22.42
C ILE A 117 10.90 6.81 -22.19
N ARG A 118 12.07 7.43 -22.22
CA ARG A 118 13.35 6.74 -22.04
C ARG A 118 13.50 6.15 -20.64
N GLY A 119 13.07 6.86 -19.60
CA GLY A 119 13.15 6.40 -18.21
C GLY A 119 12.28 5.17 -17.97
N ASN A 120 11.05 5.17 -18.47
CA ASN A 120 10.16 4.01 -18.42
C ASN A 120 10.71 2.80 -19.20
N TRP A 121 11.28 3.03 -20.39
CA TRP A 121 11.92 1.96 -21.15
C TRP A 121 13.12 1.37 -20.39
N LEU A 122 14.00 2.22 -19.84
CA LEU A 122 15.16 1.78 -19.06
C LEU A 122 14.74 0.97 -17.82
N TYR A 123 13.68 1.41 -17.13
CA TYR A 123 13.12 0.70 -15.97
C TYR A 123 12.56 -0.69 -16.31
N ASN A 124 12.09 -0.91 -17.54
CA ASN A 124 11.56 -2.21 -17.95
C ASN A 124 12.62 -3.13 -18.59
N ASN A 125 13.71 -2.56 -19.09
CA ASN A 125 14.75 -3.28 -19.85
C ASN A 125 16.08 -3.34 -19.08
N GLN A 126 16.03 -3.38 -17.75
CA GLN A 126 17.18 -3.31 -16.83
C GLN A 126 18.23 -4.42 -17.03
N ALA A 127 17.82 -5.56 -17.60
CA ALA A 127 18.66 -6.74 -17.78
C ALA A 127 19.87 -6.50 -18.70
N GLU A 128 19.82 -5.49 -19.60
CA GLU A 128 20.89 -5.27 -20.57
C GLU A 128 22.14 -4.58 -19.99
N ASN A 129 22.05 -3.93 -18.83
CA ASN A 129 23.15 -3.11 -18.27
C ASN A 129 23.66 -3.57 -16.89
N GLY A 130 23.09 -4.63 -16.31
CA GLY A 130 23.53 -5.16 -15.00
C GLY A 130 23.27 -4.21 -13.81
N LEU A 131 22.52 -3.12 -14.02
CA LEU A 131 22.11 -2.17 -12.98
C LEU A 131 20.59 -2.28 -12.77
N THR A 132 20.19 -2.47 -11.51
CA THR A 132 18.78 -2.44 -11.12
C THR A 132 18.35 -1.00 -10.82
N TYR A 133 17.32 -0.52 -11.51
CA TYR A 133 16.70 0.77 -11.23
C TYR A 133 15.47 0.55 -10.36
N ILE A 134 15.37 1.31 -9.27
CA ILE A 134 14.19 1.34 -8.40
C ILE A 134 13.55 2.72 -8.50
N ASP A 135 12.23 2.79 -8.36
CA ASP A 135 11.56 4.09 -8.23
C ASP A 135 12.04 4.78 -6.95
N LEU A 136 12.36 6.07 -7.02
CA LEU A 136 12.89 6.79 -5.88
C LEU A 136 11.82 6.95 -4.79
N ASN A 137 10.55 7.16 -5.15
CA ASN A 137 9.50 7.28 -4.16
C ASN A 137 9.25 5.93 -3.52
N GLU A 138 9.16 4.84 -4.29
CA GLU A 138 9.06 3.46 -3.76
C GLU A 138 10.24 3.12 -2.83
N ALA A 139 11.46 3.55 -3.18
CA ALA A 139 12.64 3.35 -2.35
C ALA A 139 12.59 4.14 -1.02
N LEU A 140 11.99 5.32 -1.06
CA LEU A 140 11.81 6.20 0.09
C LEU A 140 10.54 5.85 0.90
N GLU A 141 9.59 5.14 0.31
CA GLU A 141 8.37 4.58 0.90
C GLU A 141 8.66 3.34 1.79
N ASN A 142 9.87 3.24 2.36
CA ASN A 142 10.13 2.37 3.52
C ASN A 142 9.39 2.94 4.74
N GLU A 143 8.07 2.94 4.69
CA GLU A 143 7.21 3.66 5.62
C GLU A 143 6.92 2.84 6.87
N LEU A 144 6.74 3.58 7.97
CA LEU A 144 6.12 3.10 9.18
C LEU A 144 4.74 3.74 9.22
N HIS A 145 3.69 2.92 9.23
CA HIS A 145 2.33 3.40 9.47
C HIS A 145 1.82 2.88 10.81
N VAL A 146 1.44 3.77 11.71
CA VAL A 146 0.76 3.43 12.95
C VAL A 146 -0.64 4.01 12.91
N TYR A 147 -1.62 3.13 12.74
CA TYR A 147 -3.02 3.52 12.67
C TYR A 147 -3.56 3.80 14.07
N VAL A 148 -4.00 5.03 14.30
CA VAL A 148 -4.62 5.48 15.54
C VAL A 148 -6.13 5.33 15.40
N VAL A 149 -6.70 4.38 16.13
CA VAL A 149 -8.10 4.01 16.04
C VAL A 149 -8.98 5.03 16.77
N HIS A 150 -9.97 5.56 16.04
CA HIS A 150 -10.97 6.48 16.51
C HIS A 150 -12.39 5.97 16.23
N SER A 151 -13.32 6.23 17.14
CA SER A 151 -14.75 5.91 16.97
C SER A 151 -15.62 7.11 17.31
N ILE A 152 -16.87 7.13 16.82
CA ILE A 152 -17.85 8.16 17.22
C ILE A 152 -18.21 8.09 18.71
N ALA A 153 -17.86 6.99 19.38
CA ALA A 153 -18.06 6.79 20.81
C ALA A 153 -16.86 7.27 21.66
N ASP A 154 -15.82 7.83 21.03
CA ASP A 154 -14.64 8.34 21.72
C ASP A 154 -15.02 9.49 22.66
N ARG A 155 -14.50 9.43 23.88
CA ARG A 155 -14.69 10.51 24.86
C ARG A 155 -13.77 11.69 24.56
N THR A 156 -14.24 12.90 24.84
CA THR A 156 -13.40 14.10 24.84
C THR A 156 -12.24 13.93 25.83
N LEU A 157 -11.03 14.24 25.37
CA LEU A 157 -9.79 14.13 26.15
C LEU A 157 -9.48 15.46 26.85
N LYS A 158 -8.81 15.39 28.01
CA LYS A 158 -8.31 16.56 28.75
C LYS A 158 -7.15 17.26 28.06
N GLU A 159 -6.49 16.59 27.14
CA GLU A 159 -5.35 17.08 26.38
C GLU A 159 -5.51 16.73 24.90
N GLU A 160 -4.94 17.58 24.05
CA GLU A 160 -4.83 17.33 22.61
C GLU A 160 -3.43 16.84 22.28
N SER A 161 -3.33 15.80 21.45
CA SER A 161 -2.06 15.26 20.97
C SER A 161 -2.02 15.32 19.45
N LYS A 162 -1.09 16.13 18.92
CA LYS A 162 -0.80 16.16 17.48
C LYS A 162 -0.36 14.78 17.01
N LEU A 163 -0.85 14.37 15.84
CA LEU A 163 -0.40 13.17 15.17
C LEU A 163 1.03 13.37 14.67
N ARG A 164 1.84 12.33 14.82
CA ARG A 164 3.21 12.26 14.28
C ARG A 164 3.17 11.90 12.80
N SER A 165 4.28 12.08 12.09
CA SER A 165 4.34 11.87 10.63
C SER A 165 3.98 10.45 10.22
N PHE A 166 4.27 9.47 11.08
CA PHE A 166 3.97 8.05 10.89
C PHE A 166 2.61 7.62 11.47
N GLU A 167 1.86 8.51 12.13
CA GLU A 167 0.55 8.19 12.72
C GLU A 167 -0.59 8.57 11.77
N ILE A 168 -1.43 7.58 11.44
CA ILE A 168 -2.58 7.76 10.54
C ILE A 168 -3.87 7.58 11.34
N PRO A 169 -4.76 8.58 11.41
CA PRO A 169 -6.03 8.40 12.10
C PRO A 169 -6.97 7.55 11.24
N ILE A 170 -7.53 6.49 11.82
CA ILE A 170 -8.54 5.65 11.16
C ILE A 170 -9.84 5.66 11.96
N GLN A 171 -10.94 5.95 11.27
CA GLN A 171 -12.27 5.79 11.84
C GLN A 171 -12.72 4.32 11.75
N VAL A 172 -13.10 3.75 12.88
CA VAL A 172 -13.70 2.41 12.97
C VAL A 172 -15.20 2.44 13.17
N GLY A 173 -15.88 1.36 12.76
CA GLY A 173 -17.34 1.29 12.75
C GLY A 173 -17.96 2.32 11.82
N ALA A 174 -17.22 2.77 10.80
CA ALA A 174 -17.68 3.77 9.86
C ALA A 174 -18.88 3.30 9.03
N ALA A 175 -19.09 1.99 8.87
CA ALA A 175 -20.29 1.44 8.22
C ALA A 175 -21.58 1.61 9.06
N LEU A 176 -21.46 1.98 10.34
CA LEU A 176 -22.58 2.08 11.29
C LEU A 176 -23.01 3.53 11.54
N THR A 177 -22.48 4.48 10.79
CA THR A 177 -22.73 5.91 10.98
C THR A 177 -22.52 6.69 9.70
N ASP A 178 -23.28 7.78 9.52
CA ASP A 178 -23.10 8.72 8.41
C ASP A 178 -22.05 9.81 8.71
N ILE A 179 -21.47 9.81 9.92
CA ILE A 179 -20.47 10.80 10.34
C ILE A 179 -19.09 10.36 9.82
N GLU A 180 -18.47 11.20 9.00
CA GLU A 180 -17.08 11.02 8.54
C GLU A 180 -16.12 11.89 9.38
N MET A 181 -15.33 11.27 10.24
CA MET A 181 -14.37 11.97 11.11
C MET A 181 -12.99 12.12 10.45
N PHE A 182 -12.58 11.14 9.64
CA PHE A 182 -11.26 11.07 9.02
C PHE A 182 -11.35 10.52 7.57
N PRO A 183 -10.39 10.86 6.69
CA PRO A 183 -10.35 10.31 5.33
C PRO A 183 -10.18 8.79 5.29
N VAL A 184 -9.36 8.23 6.20
CA VAL A 184 -9.15 6.79 6.32
C VAL A 184 -10.24 6.20 7.20
N ARG A 185 -10.99 5.25 6.64
CA ARG A 185 -12.14 4.62 7.28
C ARG A 185 -12.10 3.13 7.04
N ASP A 186 -12.43 2.37 8.06
CA ASP A 186 -12.44 0.92 7.99
C ASP A 186 -13.53 0.35 7.07
N CYS A 187 -14.49 1.14 6.58
CA CYS A 187 -15.57 0.69 5.68
C CYS A 187 -15.22 0.73 4.18
N VAL A 188 -14.02 1.17 3.80
CA VAL A 188 -13.60 1.31 2.40
C VAL A 188 -12.92 0.03 1.91
N GLY A 189 -13.29 -0.46 0.72
CA GLY A 189 -12.68 -1.67 0.13
C GLY A 189 -13.08 -2.96 0.85
N GLU A 190 -12.20 -3.97 0.87
CA GLU A 190 -12.43 -5.20 1.64
C GLU A 190 -12.39 -4.90 3.15
N ASN A 191 -13.46 -5.21 3.88
CA ASN A 191 -13.57 -4.85 5.29
C ASN A 191 -14.58 -5.67 6.10
N ILE A 192 -14.61 -5.40 7.41
CA ILE A 192 -15.59 -5.92 8.39
C ILE A 192 -16.09 -4.80 9.33
N SER A 193 -16.22 -3.57 8.82
CA SER A 193 -16.55 -2.37 9.62
C SER A 193 -17.88 -2.50 10.37
N ASP A 194 -18.86 -3.17 9.77
CA ASP A 194 -20.16 -3.47 10.36
C ASP A 194 -20.07 -4.33 11.64
N LYS A 195 -18.99 -5.10 11.80
CA LYS A 195 -18.73 -5.94 12.97
C LYS A 195 -18.09 -5.21 14.15
N ASN A 196 -17.86 -3.91 14.06
CA ASN A 196 -17.24 -3.09 15.12
C ASN A 196 -17.85 -3.27 16.53
N PRO A 197 -19.17 -3.47 16.73
CA PRO A 197 -19.75 -3.64 18.06
C PRO A 197 -19.18 -4.85 18.83
N GLN A 198 -18.70 -5.88 18.12
CA GLN A 198 -18.08 -7.06 18.70
C GLN A 198 -16.55 -7.02 18.55
N TYR A 199 -16.07 -6.67 17.35
CA TYR A 199 -14.65 -6.71 16.97
C TYR A 199 -13.85 -5.50 17.44
N CYS A 200 -14.51 -4.40 17.83
CA CYS A 200 -13.86 -3.17 18.28
C CYS A 200 -12.76 -2.71 17.29
N GLU A 201 -11.58 -2.35 17.77
CA GLU A 201 -10.41 -1.94 16.97
C GLU A 201 -9.91 -2.99 15.96
N LEU A 202 -10.33 -4.25 16.07
CA LEU A 202 -9.93 -5.29 15.13
C LEU A 202 -10.52 -5.09 13.73
N THR A 203 -11.56 -4.27 13.61
CA THR A 203 -12.07 -3.80 12.31
C THR A 203 -11.03 -2.97 11.55
N ALA A 204 -10.31 -2.07 12.25
CA ALA A 204 -9.12 -1.42 11.70
C ALA A 204 -8.00 -2.41 11.44
N LEU A 205 -7.72 -3.35 12.35
CA LEU A 205 -6.68 -4.36 12.12
C LEU A 205 -6.94 -5.17 10.84
N TYR A 206 -8.18 -5.60 10.61
CA TYR A 206 -8.57 -6.30 9.38
C TYR A 206 -8.37 -5.41 8.15
N TRP A 207 -8.78 -4.15 8.23
CA TRP A 207 -8.61 -3.21 7.13
C TRP A 207 -7.12 -3.02 6.78
N ILE A 208 -6.30 -2.79 7.80
CA ILE A 208 -4.84 -2.64 7.67
C ILE A 208 -4.21 -3.87 7.01
N TRP A 209 -4.63 -5.08 7.41
CA TRP A 209 -4.19 -6.34 6.82
C TRP A 209 -4.43 -6.38 5.30
N LYS A 210 -5.55 -5.86 4.84
CA LYS A 210 -5.95 -5.91 3.42
C LYS A 210 -5.42 -4.79 2.55
N HIS A 211 -5.13 -3.62 3.15
CA HIS A 211 -4.91 -2.39 2.37
C HIS A 211 -3.52 -1.78 2.54
N ASP A 212 -2.88 -1.91 3.70
CA ASP A 212 -1.56 -1.31 3.94
C ASP A 212 -0.45 -2.19 3.35
N LYS A 213 0.67 -1.59 2.94
CA LYS A 213 1.85 -2.27 2.38
C LYS A 213 3.18 -1.78 2.97
N SER A 214 3.13 -0.95 4.01
CA SER A 214 4.29 -0.32 4.62
C SER A 214 5.19 -1.35 5.30
N LYS A 215 6.50 -1.09 5.32
CA LYS A 215 7.48 -2.03 5.89
C LYS A 215 7.17 -2.38 7.34
N TYR A 216 6.80 -1.36 8.12
CA TYR A 216 6.23 -1.55 9.44
C TYR A 216 4.84 -0.97 9.50
N VAL A 217 4.00 -1.66 10.26
CA VAL A 217 2.59 -1.38 10.41
C VAL A 217 2.21 -1.58 11.87
N GLY A 218 1.38 -0.71 12.40
CA GLY A 218 0.95 -0.78 13.79
C GLY A 218 -0.46 -0.30 14.03
N LEU A 219 -0.97 -0.66 15.20
CA LEU A 219 -2.28 -0.30 15.71
C LEU A 219 -2.12 0.38 17.07
N SER A 220 -2.78 1.52 17.23
CA SER A 220 -2.81 2.33 18.44
C SER A 220 -4.22 2.84 18.71
N HIS A 221 -4.49 3.36 19.92
CA HIS A 221 -5.81 3.89 20.28
C HIS A 221 -5.79 5.41 20.33
N TYR A 222 -6.94 6.05 20.12
CA TYR A 222 -7.10 7.50 20.24
C TYR A 222 -6.55 8.09 21.56
N ARG A 223 -6.70 7.35 22.67
CA ARG A 223 -6.27 7.78 24.03
C ARG A 223 -5.10 7.01 24.62
N ARG A 224 -4.52 6.07 23.86
CA ARG A 224 -3.29 5.34 24.23
C ARG A 224 -2.38 5.35 23.03
N LYS A 225 -1.35 6.17 23.08
CA LYS A 225 -0.37 6.31 21.99
C LYS A 225 0.96 5.72 22.41
N PHE A 226 1.66 5.09 21.48
CA PHE A 226 3.07 4.76 21.70
C PHE A 226 3.86 6.03 21.98
N ASP A 227 4.81 5.99 22.91
CA ASP A 227 5.75 7.09 23.15
C ASP A 227 7.02 6.83 22.33
N ILE A 228 6.94 7.15 21.04
CA ILE A 228 7.97 6.91 20.03
C ILE A 228 8.19 8.21 19.27
N SER A 229 9.41 8.75 19.32
CA SER A 229 9.78 9.94 18.57
C SER A 229 9.95 9.66 17.07
N GLU A 230 9.91 10.70 16.24
CA GLU A 230 10.22 10.63 14.80
C GLU A 230 11.60 9.98 14.56
N GLU A 231 12.58 10.26 15.41
CA GLU A 231 13.92 9.67 15.31
C GLU A 231 13.89 8.15 15.61
N GLN A 232 13.14 7.73 16.63
CA GLN A 232 13.00 6.32 16.97
C GLN A 232 12.24 5.56 15.87
N ALA A 233 11.18 6.15 15.32
CA ALA A 233 10.45 5.62 14.16
C ALA A 233 11.39 5.40 12.96
N ARG A 234 12.22 6.40 12.62
CA ARG A 234 13.22 6.27 11.54
C ARG A 234 14.27 5.20 11.80
N LYS A 235 14.69 5.02 13.06
CA LYS A 235 15.62 3.96 13.46
C LYS A 235 14.97 2.57 13.39
N LEU A 236 13.70 2.44 13.75
CA LEU A 236 12.95 1.18 13.70
C LEU A 236 12.97 0.59 12.28
N LEU A 237 12.73 1.43 11.27
CA LEU A 237 12.74 1.04 9.85
C LEU A 237 14.04 0.36 9.39
N ASN A 238 15.16 0.66 10.05
CA ASN A 238 16.50 0.16 9.71
C ASN A 238 17.04 -0.80 10.77
N SER A 239 16.20 -1.26 11.69
CA SER A 239 16.57 -2.17 12.78
C SER A 239 16.26 -3.63 12.47
N ASP A 240 16.78 -4.51 13.31
CA ASP A 240 16.46 -5.94 13.36
C ASP A 240 15.29 -6.25 14.32
N ILE A 241 14.57 -5.23 14.82
CA ILE A 241 13.41 -5.41 15.70
C ILE A 241 12.21 -5.86 14.86
N ASP A 242 11.55 -6.92 15.25
CA ASP A 242 10.43 -7.46 14.48
C ASP A 242 9.08 -6.95 14.98
N ILE A 243 8.98 -6.77 16.30
CA ILE A 243 7.75 -6.42 17.00
C ILE A 243 8.07 -5.33 18.03
N VAL A 244 7.27 -4.29 18.09
CA VAL A 244 7.19 -3.34 19.21
C VAL A 244 5.85 -3.51 19.87
N ALA A 245 5.85 -3.86 21.16
CA ALA A 245 4.63 -3.99 21.96
C ALA A 245 4.68 -3.03 23.15
N THR A 246 3.52 -2.76 23.75
CA THR A 246 3.48 -2.01 25.00
C THR A 246 3.92 -2.88 26.17
N VAL A 247 4.28 -2.26 27.29
CA VAL A 247 4.48 -2.98 28.57
C VAL A 247 3.25 -3.86 28.86
N PRO A 248 3.42 -5.18 29.08
CA PRO A 248 2.30 -6.07 29.30
C PRO A 248 1.63 -5.80 30.65
N VAL A 249 0.35 -6.14 30.75
CA VAL A 249 -0.41 -6.06 32.00
C VAL A 249 -0.13 -7.32 32.83
N LEU A 250 0.12 -7.14 34.13
CA LEU A 250 0.38 -8.22 35.07
C LEU A 250 -0.91 -8.70 35.74
N ASN A 251 -1.09 -10.02 35.79
CA ASN A 251 -2.16 -10.72 36.49
C ASN A 251 -1.59 -11.90 37.26
N MET A 252 -1.23 -11.67 38.53
CA MET A 252 -0.55 -12.67 39.35
C MET A 252 -1.40 -13.92 39.65
N ALA A 253 -2.73 -13.83 39.50
CA ALA A 253 -3.65 -14.94 39.71
C ALA A 253 -3.77 -15.87 38.49
N GLY A 254 -3.27 -15.48 37.32
CA GLY A 254 -3.41 -16.23 36.06
C GLY A 254 -4.34 -15.53 35.07
N ILE A 255 -4.00 -15.61 33.77
CA ILE A 255 -4.74 -14.91 32.71
C ILE A 255 -6.16 -15.45 32.54
N ARG A 256 -6.37 -16.77 32.57
CA ARG A 256 -7.74 -17.34 32.48
C ARG A 256 -8.59 -16.92 33.67
N GLN A 257 -8.01 -16.93 34.87
CA GLN A 257 -8.72 -16.50 36.08
C GLN A 257 -9.13 -15.02 35.99
N GLN A 258 -8.23 -14.15 35.52
CA GLN A 258 -8.58 -12.75 35.29
C GLN A 258 -9.71 -12.63 34.26
N TYR A 259 -9.62 -13.34 33.13
CA TYR A 259 -10.67 -13.34 32.11
C TYR A 259 -12.03 -13.68 32.70
N CYS A 260 -12.11 -14.79 33.45
CA CYS A 260 -13.37 -15.29 34.02
C CYS A 260 -13.92 -14.39 35.15
N SER A 261 -13.10 -13.49 35.69
CA SER A 261 -13.53 -12.52 36.70
C SER A 261 -14.23 -11.31 36.05
N ASP A 262 -13.84 -10.96 34.83
CA ASP A 262 -14.35 -9.78 34.10
C ASP A 262 -15.35 -10.15 32.98
N HIS A 263 -15.31 -11.40 32.52
CA HIS A 263 -16.01 -11.88 31.32
C HIS A 263 -16.53 -13.31 31.48
N GLU A 264 -17.38 -13.74 30.55
CA GLU A 264 -17.98 -15.07 30.56
C GLU A 264 -16.99 -16.20 30.25
N GLU A 265 -16.82 -17.14 31.19
CA GLU A 265 -15.91 -18.29 31.06
C GLU A 265 -16.15 -19.11 29.78
N LYS A 266 -17.41 -19.24 29.35
CA LYS A 266 -17.77 -19.97 28.13
C LYS A 266 -17.09 -19.42 26.88
N ASP A 267 -16.86 -18.11 26.81
CA ASP A 267 -16.20 -17.49 25.65
C ASP A 267 -14.73 -17.93 25.56
N TRP A 268 -14.08 -18.10 26.72
CA TRP A 268 -12.72 -18.62 26.80
C TRP A 268 -12.63 -20.06 26.32
N ASP A 269 -13.56 -20.90 26.77
CA ASP A 269 -13.56 -22.33 26.42
C ASP A 269 -13.77 -22.51 24.92
N ILE A 270 -14.64 -21.70 24.30
CA ILE A 270 -14.85 -21.68 22.84
C ILE A 270 -13.59 -21.20 22.11
N MET A 271 -12.86 -20.21 22.63
CA MET A 271 -11.58 -19.80 22.06
C MET A 271 -10.55 -20.94 22.09
N LEU A 272 -10.46 -21.70 23.19
CA LEU A 272 -9.57 -22.87 23.24
C LEU A 272 -10.01 -23.97 22.28
N GLU A 273 -11.32 -24.19 22.13
CA GLU A 273 -11.88 -25.11 21.13
C GLU A 273 -11.50 -24.70 19.70
N ALA A 274 -11.57 -23.40 19.39
CA ALA A 274 -11.19 -22.83 18.11
C ALA A 274 -9.69 -23.06 17.82
N ILE A 275 -8.81 -22.75 18.78
CA ILE A 275 -7.36 -22.99 18.66
C ILE A 275 -7.11 -24.48 18.42
N LYS A 276 -7.73 -25.37 19.20
CA LYS A 276 -7.55 -26.81 19.06
C LYS A 276 -7.96 -27.34 17.69
N SER A 277 -9.01 -26.76 17.10
CA SER A 277 -9.59 -27.24 15.85
C SER A 277 -8.87 -26.68 14.61
N ILE A 278 -8.43 -25.42 14.67
CA ILE A 278 -7.86 -24.71 13.52
C ILE A 278 -6.33 -24.72 13.53
N HIS A 279 -5.74 -24.54 14.71
CA HIS A 279 -4.29 -24.39 14.94
C HIS A 279 -3.82 -25.20 16.15
N PRO A 280 -3.97 -26.55 16.13
CA PRO A 280 -3.63 -27.40 17.28
C PRO A 280 -2.18 -27.25 17.75
N GLU A 281 -1.26 -26.83 16.88
CA GLU A 281 0.13 -26.52 17.20
C GLU A 281 0.28 -25.41 18.27
N TYR A 282 -0.71 -24.51 18.40
CA TYR A 282 -0.72 -23.45 19.41
C TYR A 282 -1.26 -23.90 20.78
N MET A 283 -1.85 -25.09 20.91
CA MET A 283 -2.50 -25.51 22.17
C MET A 283 -1.54 -25.56 23.35
N SER A 284 -0.33 -26.08 23.16
CA SER A 284 0.67 -26.12 24.24
C SER A 284 1.10 -24.72 24.69
N THR A 285 1.04 -23.72 23.80
CA THR A 285 1.28 -22.32 24.15
C THR A 285 0.08 -21.71 24.85
N ALA A 286 -1.14 -21.99 24.36
CA ALA A 286 -2.38 -21.54 25.00
C ALA A 286 -2.46 -22.03 26.45
N ASP A 287 -2.08 -23.29 26.71
CA ASP A 287 -2.01 -23.88 28.05
C ASP A 287 -1.00 -23.22 28.99
N LYS A 288 0.13 -22.76 28.44
CA LYS A 288 1.12 -21.99 29.19
C LYS A 288 0.62 -20.57 29.48
N VAL A 289 0.02 -19.92 28.49
CA VAL A 289 -0.46 -18.54 28.61
C VAL A 289 -1.64 -18.46 29.57
N GLN A 290 -2.59 -19.40 29.56
CA GLN A 290 -3.73 -19.36 30.50
C GLN A 290 -3.30 -19.30 31.97
N ASN A 291 -2.19 -19.95 32.31
CA ASN A 291 -1.58 -19.99 33.64
C ASN A 291 -0.47 -18.94 33.83
N GLY A 292 -0.20 -18.14 32.80
CA GLY A 292 0.80 -17.08 32.82
C GLY A 292 0.38 -15.90 33.67
N ILE A 293 1.34 -15.03 33.97
CA ILE A 293 1.14 -13.87 34.85
C ILE A 293 1.05 -12.53 34.12
N TYR A 294 1.09 -12.52 32.79
CA TYR A 294 1.01 -11.29 32.01
C TYR A 294 0.43 -11.51 30.63
N TYR A 295 -0.17 -10.46 30.06
CA TYR A 295 -0.64 -10.45 28.67
C TYR A 295 -0.42 -9.08 28.02
N TYR A 296 -0.30 -9.06 26.69
CA TYR A 296 -0.24 -7.82 25.90
C TYR A 296 -1.66 -7.31 25.67
N ALA A 297 -2.02 -6.25 26.41
CA ALA A 297 -3.35 -5.68 26.38
C ALA A 297 -3.57 -4.70 25.21
N TYR A 298 -4.83 -4.32 25.00
CA TYR A 298 -5.28 -3.29 24.07
C TYR A 298 -5.06 -3.59 22.58
N ASN A 299 -4.62 -4.78 22.18
CA ASN A 299 -4.30 -5.06 20.77
C ASN A 299 -3.31 -4.04 20.15
N MET A 300 -2.45 -3.41 20.98
CA MET A 300 -1.49 -2.38 20.55
C MET A 300 -0.14 -2.99 20.24
N PHE A 301 0.32 -2.84 19.00
CA PHE A 301 1.63 -3.28 18.56
C PHE A 301 2.05 -2.55 17.28
N ILE A 302 3.34 -2.63 16.95
CA ILE A 302 3.91 -2.31 15.65
C ILE A 302 4.71 -3.53 15.23
N THR A 303 4.53 -4.04 14.01
CA THR A 303 5.28 -5.18 13.50
C THR A 303 5.78 -4.91 12.09
N ARG A 304 6.72 -5.73 11.62
CA ARG A 304 6.91 -5.86 10.17
C ARG A 304 5.61 -6.31 9.50
N LYS A 305 5.40 -5.94 8.24
CA LYS A 305 4.16 -6.25 7.51
C LYS A 305 3.90 -7.75 7.38
N GLU A 306 4.92 -8.52 7.07
CA GLU A 306 4.83 -9.97 6.93
C GLU A 306 4.35 -10.65 8.22
N ILE A 307 4.76 -10.11 9.38
CA ILE A 307 4.34 -10.63 10.69
C ILE A 307 2.87 -10.28 10.97
N LEU A 308 2.43 -9.07 10.60
CA LEU A 308 1.00 -8.70 10.68
C LEU A 308 0.16 -9.61 9.80
N ASP A 309 0.62 -9.90 8.57
CA ASP A 309 -0.11 -10.75 7.62
C ASP A 309 -0.27 -12.18 8.14
N ASP A 310 0.82 -12.75 8.67
CA ASP A 310 0.79 -14.07 9.27
C ASP A 310 -0.06 -14.11 10.54
N TYR A 311 0.03 -13.06 11.37
CA TYR A 311 -0.82 -12.92 12.55
C TYR A 311 -2.30 -12.85 12.20
N CYS A 312 -2.69 -12.05 11.20
CA CYS A 312 -4.08 -11.90 10.80
C CYS A 312 -4.65 -13.17 10.15
N LYS A 313 -3.85 -13.86 9.32
CA LYS A 313 -4.22 -15.18 8.76
C LYS A 313 -4.47 -16.22 9.86
N TRP A 314 -3.75 -16.15 10.97
CA TRP A 314 -3.96 -17.02 12.13
C TRP A 314 -5.13 -16.58 13.01
N LEU A 315 -5.24 -15.27 13.27
CA LEU A 315 -6.20 -14.68 14.21
C LEU A 315 -7.64 -14.74 13.70
N PHE A 316 -7.92 -14.24 12.49
CA PHE A 316 -9.30 -14.04 12.03
C PHE A 316 -10.12 -15.32 11.87
N PRO A 317 -9.55 -16.46 11.42
CA PRO A 317 -10.27 -17.74 11.43
C PRO A 317 -10.69 -18.18 12.84
N ILE A 318 -9.83 -17.98 13.85
CA ILE A 318 -10.15 -18.27 15.26
C ILE A 318 -11.29 -17.37 15.73
N LEU A 319 -11.21 -16.08 15.46
CA LEU A 319 -12.27 -15.13 15.86
C LEU A 319 -13.60 -15.41 15.17
N SER A 320 -13.57 -15.78 13.89
CA SER A 320 -14.77 -16.15 13.13
C SER A 320 -15.44 -17.40 13.69
N TYR A 321 -14.65 -18.40 14.14
CA TYR A 321 -15.19 -19.57 14.84
C TYR A 321 -15.89 -19.18 16.14
N CYS A 322 -15.26 -18.33 16.96
CA CYS A 322 -15.86 -17.83 18.19
C CYS A 322 -17.15 -17.05 17.94
N GLU A 323 -17.16 -16.17 16.93
CA GLU A 323 -18.33 -15.40 16.51
C GLU A 323 -19.50 -16.30 16.13
N GLU A 324 -19.24 -17.34 15.32
CA GLU A 324 -20.28 -18.29 14.88
C GLU A 324 -20.88 -19.08 16.05
N LYS A 325 -20.05 -19.50 17.02
CA LYS A 325 -20.49 -20.31 18.17
C LYS A 325 -21.18 -19.50 19.26
N ILE A 326 -20.75 -18.26 19.48
CA ILE A 326 -21.23 -17.42 20.58
C ILE A 326 -22.40 -16.54 20.11
N GLY A 327 -22.30 -15.96 18.92
CA GLY A 327 -23.29 -15.02 18.39
C GLY A 327 -23.27 -13.66 19.09
N ILE A 328 -24.41 -12.97 19.06
CA ILE A 328 -24.59 -11.64 19.65
C ILE A 328 -25.06 -11.79 21.09
N LYS A 329 -24.41 -11.09 22.02
CA LYS A 329 -24.83 -11.01 23.43
C LYS A 329 -25.72 -9.79 23.66
N THR A 330 -26.66 -9.91 24.59
CA THR A 330 -27.58 -8.82 24.96
C THR A 330 -26.89 -7.69 25.73
N ASP A 331 -25.90 -8.02 26.55
CA ASP A 331 -25.09 -7.03 27.27
C ASP A 331 -24.06 -6.43 26.32
N SER A 332 -24.14 -5.11 26.09
CA SER A 332 -23.29 -4.44 25.09
C SER A 332 -21.81 -4.45 25.45
N TYR A 333 -21.47 -4.52 26.74
CA TYR A 333 -20.07 -4.60 27.18
C TYR A 333 -19.52 -6.01 26.95
N GLN A 334 -20.23 -7.06 27.36
CA GLN A 334 -19.85 -8.45 27.12
C GLN A 334 -19.92 -8.81 25.64
N ASN A 335 -20.76 -8.15 24.83
CA ASN A 335 -20.81 -8.35 23.37
C ASN A 335 -19.47 -8.04 22.68
N ARG A 336 -18.55 -7.34 23.35
CA ARG A 336 -17.18 -7.07 22.87
C ARG A 336 -16.21 -8.24 23.10
N TYR A 337 -16.73 -9.43 23.40
CA TYR A 337 -15.94 -10.62 23.70
C TYR A 337 -14.88 -10.95 22.63
N ILE A 338 -15.15 -10.70 21.34
CA ILE A 338 -14.16 -10.89 20.27
C ILE A 338 -12.91 -10.02 20.50
N GLY A 339 -13.10 -8.73 20.78
CA GLY A 339 -12.00 -7.82 21.13
C GLY A 339 -11.22 -8.28 22.37
N PHE A 340 -11.95 -8.76 23.39
CA PHE A 340 -11.36 -9.29 24.60
C PHE A 340 -10.53 -10.55 24.35
N LEU A 341 -11.06 -11.53 23.61
CA LEU A 341 -10.33 -12.76 23.24
C LEU A 341 -9.08 -12.43 22.41
N ALA A 342 -9.15 -11.46 21.50
CA ALA A 342 -8.02 -11.08 20.67
C ALA A 342 -6.79 -10.59 21.47
N GLU A 343 -6.98 -9.87 22.58
CA GLU A 343 -5.85 -9.46 23.44
C GLU A 343 -5.08 -10.68 24.00
N ARG A 344 -5.80 -11.78 24.23
CA ARG A 344 -5.23 -13.02 24.77
C ARG A 344 -4.61 -13.85 23.66
N LEU A 345 -5.25 -13.89 22.49
CA LEU A 345 -4.70 -14.50 21.27
C LEU A 345 -3.41 -13.82 20.81
N LEU A 346 -3.29 -12.49 20.92
CA LEU A 346 -2.06 -11.75 20.65
C LEU A 346 -0.89 -12.27 21.51
N THR A 347 -1.16 -12.47 22.80
CA THR A 347 -0.17 -12.98 23.74
C THR A 347 0.23 -14.41 23.41
N ILE A 348 -0.73 -15.26 23.03
CA ILE A 348 -0.49 -16.63 22.57
C ILE A 348 0.40 -16.62 21.32
N TYR A 349 0.09 -15.77 20.34
CA TYR A 349 0.83 -15.67 19.08
C TYR A 349 2.29 -15.24 19.31
N PHE A 350 2.52 -14.16 20.07
CA PHE A 350 3.88 -13.70 20.40
C PHE A 350 4.65 -14.72 21.25
N THR A 351 3.96 -15.43 22.15
CA THR A 351 4.61 -16.44 23.01
C THR A 351 4.99 -17.71 22.25
N HIS A 352 4.23 -18.06 21.21
CA HIS A 352 4.54 -19.20 20.34
C HIS A 352 5.70 -18.86 19.40
N ASN A 353 5.66 -17.68 18.79
CA ASN A 353 6.64 -17.23 17.80
C ASN A 353 7.82 -16.48 18.41
N ARG A 354 8.54 -17.12 19.34
CA ARG A 354 9.65 -16.50 20.09
C ARG A 354 10.89 -16.17 19.26
N GLN A 355 10.93 -16.57 18.00
CA GLN A 355 12.00 -16.21 17.08
C GLN A 355 12.01 -14.70 16.76
N TYR A 356 10.88 -14.01 16.92
CA TYR A 356 10.79 -12.58 16.65
C TYR A 356 11.48 -11.75 17.74
N LYS A 357 12.26 -10.75 17.31
CA LYS A 357 12.89 -9.79 18.20
C LYS A 357 11.85 -8.76 18.67
N LEU A 358 11.29 -8.98 19.85
CA LEU A 358 10.30 -8.11 20.47
C LEU A 358 10.96 -7.01 21.34
N ALA A 359 10.63 -5.75 21.05
CA ALA A 359 10.96 -4.58 21.84
C ALA A 359 9.74 -4.06 22.62
N ILE A 360 9.97 -3.49 23.79
CA ILE A 360 8.93 -2.87 24.61
C ILE A 360 9.02 -1.36 24.47
N ALA A 361 7.90 -0.72 24.14
CA ALA A 361 7.76 0.73 24.11
C ALA A 361 6.82 1.22 25.22
N CYS A 362 7.12 2.40 25.73
CA CYS A 362 6.19 3.12 26.60
C CYS A 362 4.94 3.52 25.82
N LYS A 363 3.83 3.68 26.54
CA LYS A 363 2.60 4.29 26.01
C LYS A 363 2.21 5.46 26.89
N HIS A 364 1.75 6.53 26.25
CA HIS A 364 1.11 7.64 26.92
C HIS A 364 -0.40 7.41 26.98
N PHE A 365 -1.01 7.62 28.14
CA PHE A 365 -2.46 7.52 28.33
C PHE A 365 -3.05 8.92 28.55
N MET A 366 -4.04 9.26 27.73
CA MET A 366 -4.74 10.53 27.80
C MET A 366 -6.06 10.35 28.57
N GLU A 367 -6.24 11.13 29.63
CA GLU A 367 -7.46 11.11 30.43
C GLU A 367 -8.63 11.74 29.67
N SER A 368 -9.83 11.17 29.82
CA SER A 368 -11.06 11.79 29.35
C SER A 368 -11.58 12.82 30.36
N ILE A 369 -12.31 13.83 29.88
CA ILE A 369 -13.03 14.80 30.71
C ILE A 369 -14.08 14.10 31.58
#